data_AF-A0A433RSH3-F1
#
_entry.id   AF-A0A433RSH3-F1
#
_cell.length_a   1.000
_cell.length_b   1.000
_cell.length_c   1.000
_cell.angle_alpha   90.00
_cell.angle_beta   90.00
_cell.angle_gamma   90.00
#
_symmetry.space_group_name_H-M   'P 1'
#
loop_
_entity.id
_entity.type
_entity.pdbx_description
1 polymer ?
#
loop_
_entity_poly.entity_id
_entity_poly.type
_entity_poly.pdbx_seq_one_letter_code
_entity_poly.pdbx_strand_id
1 'polypeptide(L)'
;MKKTSKLVREMRGTMHQQQLAEEINVSRESISKYENKRTRIPADISKGLMAKFNNPQFAITLCQEYTGTGPIWLDGPNIDLHRSSVKEKTLEELEEAIHKLRNTSLAKPLQNLTAYELHAVKEALNELVEAQTAMAHLMAVVCMESGISYKDLWSQHYRSLQQAGYLEGADE
;
A
#
# COMPACT_ATOMS: atom_id res chain seq x y z
N MET A 1 1.03 17.18 8.14
CA MET A 1 2.29 16.42 8.42
C MET A 1 2.45 15.36 7.34
N LYS A 2 3.56 15.30 6.58
CA LYS A 2 3.80 14.14 5.69
C LYS A 2 3.72 12.85 6.51
N LYS A 3 2.81 11.95 6.16
CA LYS A 3 2.51 10.72 6.92
C LYS A 3 3.75 9.84 7.08
N THR A 4 4.57 9.73 6.04
CA THR A 4 5.82 8.95 6.02
C THR A 4 6.85 9.39 7.06
N SER A 5 7.10 10.70 7.22
CA SER A 5 8.04 11.22 8.22
C SER A 5 7.61 10.90 9.65
N LYS A 6 6.30 10.96 9.92
CA LYS A 6 5.73 10.57 11.22
C LYS A 6 5.99 9.08 11.48
N LEU A 7 5.73 8.25 10.48
CA LEU A 7 5.90 6.81 10.57
C LEU A 7 7.34 6.39 10.82
N VAL A 8 8.34 7.05 10.20
CA VAL A 8 9.76 6.77 10.51
C VAL A 8 10.05 6.96 11.99
N ARG A 9 9.55 8.06 12.57
CA ARG A 9 9.71 8.35 14.00
C ARG A 9 8.96 7.35 14.88
N GLU A 10 7.76 6.94 14.49
CA GLU A 10 6.95 5.95 15.22
C GLU A 10 7.60 4.56 15.19
N MET A 11 8.04 4.11 14.00
CA MET A 11 8.75 2.84 13.83
C MET A 11 10.08 2.81 14.59
N ARG A 12 10.82 3.92 14.63
CA ARG A 12 12.05 4.03 15.44
C ARG A 12 11.75 3.79 16.93
N GLY A 13 10.57 4.18 17.41
CA GLY A 13 10.17 4.03 18.81
C GLY A 13 11.18 4.67 19.77
N THR A 14 11.72 3.87 20.68
CA THR A 14 12.69 4.29 21.71
C THR A 14 14.14 4.33 21.24
N MET A 15 14.45 3.80 20.05
CA MET A 15 15.81 3.80 19.53
C MET A 15 16.34 5.21 19.33
N HIS A 16 17.61 5.45 19.61
CA HIS A 16 18.25 6.71 19.25
C HIS A 16 18.37 6.84 17.71
N GLN A 17 18.31 8.07 17.21
CA GLN A 17 18.50 8.33 15.76
C GLN A 17 19.85 7.79 15.26
N GLN A 18 20.88 7.78 16.11
CA GLN A 18 22.19 7.22 15.79
C GLN A 18 22.13 5.70 15.56
N GLN A 19 21.40 4.96 16.40
CA GLN A 19 21.26 3.51 16.26
C GLN A 19 20.52 3.14 14.98
N LEU A 20 19.44 3.87 14.66
CA LEU A 20 18.73 3.66 13.41
C LEU A 20 19.61 3.98 12.19
N ALA A 21 20.40 5.06 12.28
CA ALA A 21 21.33 5.47 11.23
C ALA A 21 22.37 4.37 10.92
N GLU A 22 22.96 3.77 11.96
CA GLU A 22 23.90 2.65 11.82
C GLU A 22 23.24 1.43 11.17
N GLU A 23 22.03 1.06 11.60
CA GLU A 23 21.37 -0.14 11.08
C GLU A 23 20.92 -0.03 9.63
N ILE A 24 20.63 1.17 9.13
CA ILE A 24 20.25 1.38 7.72
C ILE A 24 21.38 2.04 6.90
N ASN A 25 22.59 2.11 7.45
CA ASN A 25 23.80 2.63 6.80
C ASN A 25 23.67 4.06 6.25
N VAL A 26 23.14 4.99 7.05
CA VAL A 26 23.06 6.42 6.73
C VAL A 26 23.62 7.28 7.87
N SER A 27 23.76 8.58 7.65
CA SER A 27 24.09 9.49 8.74
C SER A 27 22.89 9.76 9.66
N ARG A 28 23.16 10.03 10.93
CA ARG A 28 22.15 10.47 11.91
C ARG A 28 21.41 11.73 11.46
N GLU A 29 22.12 12.64 10.79
CA GLU A 29 21.56 13.86 10.22
C GLU A 29 20.51 13.55 9.15
N SER A 30 20.71 12.48 8.35
CA SER A 30 19.72 12.02 7.38
C SER A 30 18.45 11.51 8.06
N ILE A 31 18.58 10.68 9.12
CA ILE A 31 17.43 10.23 9.93
C ILE A 31 16.65 11.44 10.47
N SER A 32 17.35 12.42 11.03
CA SER A 32 16.73 13.65 11.53
C SER A 32 15.99 14.42 10.42
N LYS A 33 16.55 14.50 9.21
CA LYS A 33 15.88 15.13 8.06
C LYS A 33 14.61 14.36 7.65
N TYR A 34 14.64 13.03 7.64
CA TYR A 34 13.50 12.18 7.28
C TYR A 34 12.35 12.33 8.27
N GLU A 35 12.64 12.32 9.59
CA GLU A 35 11.62 12.49 10.63
C GLU A 35 11.01 13.90 10.67
N ASN A 36 11.81 14.92 10.33
CA ASN A 36 11.41 16.33 10.42
C ASN A 36 10.93 16.92 9.08
N LYS A 37 10.66 16.10 8.05
CA LYS A 37 10.12 16.51 6.74
C LYS A 37 11.03 17.46 5.95
N ARG A 38 12.34 17.42 6.21
CA ARG A 38 13.30 18.27 5.50
C ARG A 38 13.68 17.69 4.13
N THR A 39 13.44 16.39 3.91
CA THR A 39 13.77 15.70 2.65
C THR A 39 12.83 14.50 2.45
N ARG A 40 12.50 14.17 1.19
CA ARG A 40 11.82 12.90 0.84
C ARG A 40 12.78 11.74 1.10
N ILE A 41 12.26 10.63 1.62
CA ILE A 41 13.07 9.43 1.86
C ILE A 41 13.43 8.84 0.50
N PRO A 42 14.71 8.59 0.18
CA PRO A 42 15.11 7.91 -1.04
C PRO A 42 14.65 6.44 -1.09
N ALA A 43 14.56 5.86 -2.28
CA ALA A 43 13.98 4.53 -2.48
C ALA A 43 14.80 3.40 -1.83
N ASP A 44 16.13 3.48 -1.91
CA ASP A 44 17.09 2.59 -1.24
C ASP A 44 16.91 2.64 0.29
N ILE A 45 16.76 3.83 0.86
CA ILE A 45 16.54 3.99 2.31
C ILE A 45 15.17 3.44 2.72
N SER A 46 14.13 3.69 1.91
CA SER A 46 12.80 3.11 2.13
C SER A 46 12.81 1.58 2.10
N LYS A 47 13.58 0.96 1.20
CA LYS A 47 13.80 -0.49 1.18
C LYS A 47 14.48 -0.97 2.45
N GLY A 48 15.52 -0.27 2.93
CA GLY A 48 16.19 -0.59 4.20
C GLY A 48 15.25 -0.51 5.41
N LEU A 49 14.44 0.54 5.49
CA LEU A 49 13.41 0.71 6.53
C LEU A 49 12.34 -0.39 6.47
N MET A 50 11.87 -0.75 5.27
CA MET A 50 10.92 -1.86 5.08
C MET A 50 11.53 -3.22 5.46
N ALA A 51 12.80 -3.46 5.14
CA ALA A 51 13.47 -4.69 5.53
C ALA A 51 13.63 -4.81 7.05
N LYS A 52 13.88 -3.68 7.73
CA LYS A 52 14.03 -3.64 9.19
C LYS A 52 12.70 -3.77 9.93
N PHE A 53 11.72 -2.93 9.58
CA PHE A 53 10.50 -2.78 10.36
C PHE A 53 9.32 -3.58 9.83
N ASN A 54 9.37 -3.98 8.55
CA ASN A 54 8.30 -4.74 7.89
C ASN A 54 6.90 -4.15 8.11
N ASN A 55 6.81 -2.82 8.16
CA ASN A 55 5.61 -2.12 8.58
C ASN A 55 4.65 -1.92 7.38
N PRO A 56 3.46 -2.52 7.37
CA PRO A 56 2.55 -2.42 6.22
C PRO A 56 2.00 -1.01 5.98
N GLN A 57 1.73 -0.26 7.06
CA GLN A 57 1.28 1.12 6.99
C GLN A 57 2.34 2.02 6.31
N PHE A 58 3.62 1.77 6.58
CA PHE A 58 4.72 2.45 5.92
C PHE A 58 4.78 2.12 4.42
N ALA A 59 4.60 0.84 4.04
CA ALA A 59 4.54 0.43 2.64
C ALA A 59 3.42 1.13 1.85
N ILE A 60 2.19 1.14 2.40
CA ILE A 60 1.03 1.81 1.80
C ILE A 60 1.30 3.32 1.64
N THR A 61 1.84 3.95 2.69
CA THR A 61 2.11 5.40 2.68
C THR A 61 3.19 5.76 1.66
N LEU A 62 4.23 4.93 1.50
CA LEU A 62 5.27 5.15 0.50
C LEU A 62 4.75 5.08 -0.93
N CYS A 63 3.86 4.13 -1.24
CA CYS A 63 3.27 4.00 -2.58
C CYS A 63 2.57 5.30 -3.00
N GLN A 64 1.72 5.83 -2.11
CA GLN A 64 1.00 7.08 -2.33
C GLN A 64 1.95 8.29 -2.40
N GLU A 65 2.93 8.40 -1.50
CA GLU A 65 3.87 9.54 -1.52
C GLU A 65 4.73 9.52 -2.80
N TYR A 66 5.08 8.34 -3.30
CA TYR A 66 6.02 8.24 -4.40
C TYR A 66 5.39 8.44 -5.76
N THR A 67 4.14 7.98 -5.93
CA THR A 67 3.48 7.91 -7.23
C THR A 67 2.26 8.82 -7.32
N GLY A 68 1.69 9.25 -6.19
CA GLY A 68 0.38 9.90 -6.17
C GLY A 68 -0.78 8.95 -6.47
N THR A 69 -0.54 7.63 -6.49
CA THR A 69 -1.52 6.59 -6.82
C THR A 69 -1.48 5.44 -5.81
N GLY A 70 -2.43 4.50 -5.92
CA GLY A 70 -2.57 3.34 -5.04
C GLY A 70 -3.29 3.66 -3.72
N PRO A 71 -3.46 2.66 -2.85
CA PRO A 71 -4.13 2.83 -1.56
C PRO A 71 -3.46 3.90 -0.70
N ILE A 72 -4.28 4.69 0.01
CA ILE A 72 -3.82 5.65 1.03
C ILE A 72 -4.15 5.12 2.42
N TRP A 73 -3.24 5.28 3.38
CA TRP A 73 -3.53 4.89 4.76
C TRP A 73 -4.67 5.73 5.35
N LEU A 74 -5.75 5.07 5.75
CA LEU A 74 -6.95 5.67 6.31
C LEU A 74 -6.79 5.90 7.82
N ASP A 75 -6.88 7.17 8.24
CA ASP A 75 -6.71 7.63 9.63
C ASP A 75 -7.72 8.71 10.01
N GLY A 76 -8.87 8.74 9.32
CA GLY A 76 -9.97 9.67 9.56
C GLY A 76 -10.85 9.27 10.75
N PRO A 77 -11.72 10.19 11.23
CA PRO A 77 -12.55 9.96 12.42
C PRO A 77 -13.61 8.85 12.28
N ASN A 78 -13.94 8.46 11.05
CA ASN A 78 -14.96 7.44 10.75
C ASN A 78 -14.35 6.06 10.44
N ILE A 79 -13.04 5.88 10.68
CA ILE A 79 -12.33 4.65 10.35
C ILE A 79 -12.12 3.84 11.63
N ASP A 80 -12.62 2.61 11.62
CA ASP A 80 -12.30 1.59 12.62
C ASP A 80 -11.33 0.58 12.00
N LEU A 81 -10.10 0.56 12.51
CA LEU A 81 -9.05 -0.36 12.07
C LEU A 81 -9.06 -1.70 12.80
N HIS A 82 -10.09 -2.01 13.58
CA HIS A 82 -10.26 -3.35 14.13
C HIS A 82 -10.39 -4.38 12.99
N ARG A 83 -9.66 -5.50 13.07
CA ARG A 83 -9.64 -6.58 12.06
C ARG A 83 -11.01 -7.01 11.54
N SER A 84 -12.03 -7.06 12.38
CA SER A 84 -13.38 -7.43 11.96
C SER A 84 -14.00 -6.34 11.08
N SER A 85 -13.86 -5.07 11.46
CA SER A 85 -14.44 -3.93 10.76
C SER A 85 -13.81 -3.77 9.38
N VAL A 86 -12.47 -3.87 9.27
CA VAL A 86 -11.79 -3.83 7.97
C VAL A 86 -12.10 -5.04 7.10
N LYS A 87 -12.34 -6.22 7.70
CA LYS A 87 -12.77 -7.42 6.96
C LYS A 87 -14.17 -7.24 6.37
N GLU A 88 -15.14 -6.79 7.17
CA GLU A 88 -16.51 -6.52 6.68
C GLU A 88 -16.50 -5.45 5.58
N LYS A 89 -15.76 -4.34 5.78
CA LYS A 89 -15.63 -3.32 4.73
C LYS A 89 -14.97 -3.87 3.46
N THR A 90 -13.98 -4.75 3.58
CA THR A 90 -13.38 -5.39 2.40
C THR A 90 -14.37 -6.26 1.63
N LEU A 91 -15.27 -6.97 2.33
CA LEU A 91 -16.30 -7.77 1.67
C LEU A 91 -17.32 -6.89 0.94
N GLU A 92 -17.79 -5.83 1.59
CA GLU A 92 -18.70 -4.82 1.01
C GLU A 92 -18.13 -4.24 -0.30
N GLU A 93 -16.90 -3.74 -0.26
CA GLU A 93 -16.23 -3.11 -1.41
C GLU A 93 -15.98 -4.11 -2.56
N LEU A 94 -15.66 -5.36 -2.22
CA LEU A 94 -15.51 -6.42 -3.22
C LEU A 94 -16.85 -6.76 -3.88
N GLU A 95 -17.95 -6.78 -3.12
CA GLU A 95 -19.30 -7.03 -3.64
C GLU A 95 -19.75 -5.89 -4.58
N GLU A 96 -19.50 -4.63 -4.20
CA GLU A 96 -19.78 -3.45 -5.02
C GLU A 96 -18.98 -3.46 -6.33
N ALA A 97 -17.68 -3.75 -6.25
CA ALA A 97 -16.82 -3.88 -7.43
C ALA A 97 -17.28 -5.02 -8.36
N ILE A 98 -17.59 -6.19 -7.81
CA ILE A 98 -18.14 -7.33 -8.59
C ILE A 98 -19.47 -6.93 -9.25
N HIS A 99 -20.34 -6.25 -8.52
CA HIS A 99 -21.63 -5.80 -9.03
C HIS A 99 -21.46 -4.83 -10.21
N LYS A 100 -20.62 -3.80 -10.09
CA LYS A 100 -20.38 -2.86 -11.20
C LYS A 100 -19.71 -3.53 -12.40
N LEU A 101 -18.76 -4.43 -12.16
CA LEU A 101 -18.11 -5.18 -13.25
C LEU A 101 -19.10 -6.04 -14.02
N ARG A 102 -20.03 -6.73 -13.33
CA ARG A 102 -21.09 -7.53 -13.99
C ARG A 102 -22.02 -6.68 -14.85
N ASN A 103 -22.24 -5.43 -14.47
CA ASN A 103 -23.14 -4.51 -15.17
C ASN A 103 -22.43 -3.63 -16.23
N THR A 104 -21.11 -3.72 -16.35
CA THR A 104 -20.32 -2.92 -17.29
C THR A 104 -19.94 -3.77 -18.51
N SER A 105 -20.37 -3.34 -19.69
CA SER A 105 -20.01 -4.03 -20.94
C SER A 105 -18.69 -3.48 -21.50
N LEU A 106 -17.69 -4.35 -21.60
CA LEU A 106 -16.43 -4.10 -22.30
C LEU A 106 -16.35 -4.84 -23.66
N ALA A 107 -17.51 -5.27 -24.20
CA ALA A 107 -17.56 -6.03 -25.45
C ALA A 107 -17.19 -5.20 -26.70
N LYS A 108 -17.32 -3.86 -26.61
CA LYS A 108 -16.89 -2.93 -27.66
C LYS A 108 -15.45 -2.50 -27.42
N PRO A 109 -14.67 -2.19 -28.49
CA PRO A 109 -13.42 -1.47 -28.33
C PRO A 109 -13.62 -0.19 -27.53
N LEU A 110 -12.73 0.11 -26.58
CA LEU A 110 -12.90 1.23 -25.65
C LEU A 110 -13.05 2.59 -26.37
N GLN A 111 -12.41 2.75 -27.52
CA GLN A 111 -12.52 3.95 -28.36
C GLN A 111 -13.92 4.15 -28.99
N ASN A 112 -14.76 3.12 -29.01
CA ASN A 112 -16.10 3.14 -29.60
C ASN A 112 -17.21 3.21 -28.55
N LEU A 113 -16.88 3.41 -27.27
CA LEU A 113 -17.87 3.59 -26.23
C LEU A 113 -18.56 4.95 -26.35
N THR A 114 -19.87 4.95 -26.15
CA THR A 114 -20.62 6.20 -25.94
C THR A 114 -20.20 6.87 -24.62
N ALA A 115 -20.51 8.14 -24.45
CA ALA A 115 -20.24 8.85 -23.19
C ALA A 115 -20.90 8.16 -21.96
N TYR A 116 -22.09 7.60 -22.16
CA TYR A 116 -22.81 6.84 -21.13
C TYR A 116 -22.07 5.54 -20.75
N GLU A 117 -21.64 4.77 -21.75
CA GLU A 117 -20.87 3.54 -21.53
C GLU A 117 -19.52 3.83 -20.90
N LEU A 118 -18.82 4.88 -21.35
CA LEU A 118 -17.55 5.31 -20.76
C LEU A 118 -17.72 5.73 -19.30
N HIS A 119 -18.83 6.40 -18.96
CA HIS A 119 -19.14 6.72 -17.58
C HIS A 119 -19.34 5.46 -16.73
N ALA A 120 -20.08 4.47 -17.22
CA ALA A 120 -20.25 3.19 -16.52
C ALA A 120 -18.90 2.48 -16.28
N VAL A 121 -18.00 2.50 -17.27
CA VAL A 121 -16.63 1.99 -17.11
C VAL A 121 -15.89 2.75 -16.01
N LYS A 122 -15.97 4.08 -15.97
CA LYS A 122 -15.34 4.88 -14.92
C LYS A 122 -15.87 4.53 -13.53
N GLU A 123 -17.17 4.35 -13.38
CA GLU A 123 -17.77 3.94 -12.10
C GLU A 123 -17.26 2.57 -11.66
N ALA A 124 -17.18 1.59 -12.57
CA ALA A 124 -16.62 0.28 -12.25
C ALA A 124 -15.13 0.35 -11.85
N LEU A 125 -14.36 1.24 -12.49
CA LEU A 125 -12.96 1.47 -12.11
C LEU A 125 -12.83 2.15 -10.74
N ASN A 126 -13.77 3.03 -10.36
CA ASN A 126 -13.79 3.63 -9.02
C ASN A 126 -13.97 2.55 -7.94
N GLU A 127 -14.97 1.67 -8.07
CA GLU A 127 -15.17 0.59 -7.09
C GLU A 127 -13.96 -0.34 -7.00
N LEU A 128 -13.26 -0.58 -8.11
CA LEU A 128 -12.02 -1.37 -8.08
C LEU A 128 -10.91 -0.69 -7.27
N VAL A 129 -10.82 0.64 -7.30
CA VAL A 129 -9.88 1.41 -6.47
C VAL A 129 -10.30 1.39 -4.99
N GLU A 130 -11.60 1.43 -4.70
CA GLU A 130 -12.13 1.31 -3.33
C GLU A 130 -11.85 -0.09 -2.76
N ALA A 131 -12.14 -1.15 -3.54
CA ALA A 131 -11.80 -2.52 -3.20
C ALA A 131 -10.29 -2.73 -3.01
N GLN A 132 -9.44 -2.15 -3.88
CA GLN A 132 -7.98 -2.21 -3.69
C GLN A 132 -7.56 -1.56 -2.37
N THR A 133 -8.19 -0.45 -1.99
CA THR A 133 -7.93 0.25 -0.74
C THR A 133 -8.35 -0.60 0.46
N ALA A 134 -9.53 -1.20 0.44
CA ALA A 134 -10.02 -2.05 1.52
C ALA A 134 -9.17 -3.32 1.70
N MET A 135 -8.85 -4.02 0.61
CA MET A 135 -7.97 -5.19 0.63
C MET A 135 -6.59 -4.87 1.21
N ALA A 136 -6.00 -3.72 0.84
CA ALA A 136 -4.71 -3.30 1.39
C ALA A 136 -4.77 -3.07 2.91
N HIS A 137 -5.87 -2.49 3.42
CA HIS A 137 -6.05 -2.29 4.86
C HIS A 137 -6.26 -3.60 5.60
N LEU A 138 -7.07 -4.52 5.06
CA LEU A 138 -7.25 -5.84 5.67
C LEU A 138 -5.92 -6.59 5.77
N MET A 139 -5.16 -6.65 4.68
CA MET A 139 -3.83 -7.27 4.69
C MET A 139 -2.90 -6.61 5.71
N ALA A 140 -2.86 -5.27 5.73
CA ALA A 140 -2.01 -4.51 6.63
C ALA A 140 -2.35 -4.76 8.10
N VAL A 141 -3.62 -4.60 8.48
CA VAL A 141 -4.11 -4.80 9.86
C VAL A 141 -3.83 -6.22 10.32
N VAL A 142 -4.20 -7.22 9.52
CA VAL A 142 -4.00 -8.62 9.89
C VAL A 142 -2.52 -8.95 10.01
N CYS A 143 -1.65 -8.46 9.13
CA CYS A 143 -0.20 -8.67 9.26
C CYS A 143 0.36 -8.03 10.55
N MET A 144 -0.05 -6.80 10.85
CA MET A 144 0.40 -6.11 12.07
C MET A 144 -0.05 -6.82 13.34
N GLU A 145 -1.29 -7.32 13.39
CA GLU A 145 -1.84 -8.00 14.57
C GLU A 145 -1.31 -9.44 14.75
N SER A 146 -1.07 -10.15 13.65
CA SER A 146 -0.64 -11.56 13.68
C SER A 146 0.89 -11.75 13.70
N GLY A 147 1.66 -10.71 13.37
CA GLY A 147 3.10 -10.82 13.16
C GLY A 147 3.49 -11.49 11.84
N ILE A 148 2.53 -11.78 10.96
CA ILE A 148 2.82 -12.27 9.60
C ILE A 148 3.56 -11.19 8.82
N SER A 149 4.63 -11.61 8.16
CA SER A 149 5.49 -10.70 7.41
C SER A 149 4.81 -10.22 6.11
N TYR A 150 4.50 -8.94 6.05
CA TYR A 150 3.87 -8.32 4.88
C TYR A 150 4.77 -8.37 3.65
N LYS A 151 6.08 -8.12 3.83
CA LYS A 151 7.08 -8.25 2.75
C LYS A 151 7.15 -9.68 2.21
N ASP A 152 7.10 -10.69 3.08
CA ASP A 152 7.22 -12.09 2.64
C ASP A 152 5.97 -12.58 1.92
N LEU A 153 4.77 -12.11 2.30
CA LEU A 153 3.54 -12.39 1.56
C LEU A 153 3.65 -11.94 0.09
N TRP A 154 4.09 -10.69 -0.13
CA TRP A 154 4.33 -10.18 -1.48
C TRP A 154 5.45 -10.96 -2.20
N SER A 155 6.54 -11.25 -1.51
CA SER A 155 7.68 -11.99 -2.10
C SER A 155 7.28 -13.42 -2.48
N GLN A 156 6.39 -14.06 -1.72
CA GLN A 156 5.82 -15.36 -2.06
C GLN A 156 4.89 -15.25 -3.28
N HIS A 157 4.04 -14.21 -3.33
CA HIS A 157 3.18 -13.97 -4.48
C HIS A 157 3.99 -13.76 -5.77
N TYR A 158 5.05 -12.94 -5.73
CA TYR A 158 5.92 -12.72 -6.90
C TYR A 158 6.59 -14.01 -7.39
N ARG A 159 7.07 -14.87 -6.47
CA ARG A 159 7.60 -16.19 -6.84
C ARG A 159 6.55 -17.09 -7.48
N SER A 160 5.31 -17.07 -6.98
CA SER A 160 4.20 -17.82 -7.59
C SER A 160 3.90 -17.33 -9.01
N LEU A 161 3.89 -16.00 -9.23
CA LEU A 161 3.71 -15.42 -10.56
C LEU A 161 4.84 -15.80 -11.53
N GLN A 162 6.09 -15.82 -11.06
CA GLN A 162 7.24 -16.29 -11.86
C GLN A 162 7.09 -17.76 -12.24
N GLN A 163 6.72 -18.62 -11.28
CA GLN A 163 6.51 -20.05 -11.52
C GLN A 163 5.38 -20.31 -12.52
N ALA A 164 4.34 -19.48 -12.50
CA ALA A 164 3.24 -19.54 -13.46
C ALA A 164 3.56 -18.92 -14.84
N GLY A 165 4.75 -18.33 -15.01
CA GLY A 165 5.17 -17.67 -16.25
C GLY A 165 4.51 -16.31 -16.50
N TYR A 166 3.92 -15.70 -15.46
CA TYR A 166 3.33 -14.35 -15.55
C TYR A 166 4.37 -13.25 -15.35
N LEU A 167 5.54 -13.58 -14.80
CA LEU A 167 6.69 -12.69 -14.67
C LEU A 167 7.93 -13.39 -15.22
N GLU A 168 8.73 -12.67 -16.00
CA GLU A 168 10.10 -13.08 -16.28
C GLU A 168 10.90 -12.99 -14.96
N GLY A 169 11.88 -13.88 -14.77
CA GLY A 169 12.76 -13.81 -13.59
C GLY A 169 13.40 -12.42 -13.54
N ALA A 170 13.13 -11.64 -12.49
CA ALA A 170 13.81 -10.38 -12.31
C ALA A 170 15.28 -10.71 -12.00
N ASP A 171 16.21 -10.24 -12.84
CA ASP A 171 17.64 -10.28 -12.55
C ASP A 171 17.88 -9.64 -11.16
N GLU A 172 18.59 -10.36 -10.29
CA GLU A 172 18.95 -9.95 -8.93
C GLU A 172 19.75 -8.64 -8.87
#